data_AF-A0A1I0CDS6-F1
#
_entry.id   AF-A0A1I0CDS6-F1
#
_cell.length_a   1.000
_cell.length_b   1.000
_cell.length_c   1.000
_cell.angle_alpha   90.00
_cell.angle_beta   90.00
_cell.angle_gamma   90.00
#
_symmetry.space_group_name_H-M   'P 1'
#
loop_
_entity.id
_entity.type
_entity.pdbx_description
1 polymer ?
#
loop_
_entity_poly.entity_id
_entity_poly.type
_entity_poly.pdbx_seq_one_letter_code
_entity_poly.pdbx_strand_id
1 'polypeptide(L)'
;MLESTTAPFSDKLMMFQVSLLTGISLGYYGVALGTVSRRDLSAKFMRILTETLQYAEDGANILIDHNWMEKPPSSIDHIDMAKKNKN
;
A
#
# COMPACT_ATOMS: atom_id res chain seq x y z
N MET A 1 -28.74 21.91 12.52
CA MET A 1 -27.43 21.24 12.54
C MET A 1 -27.11 20.88 11.10
N LEU A 2 -25.97 21.34 10.57
CA LEU A 2 -25.54 21.05 9.20
C LEU A 2 -25.15 19.56 9.11
N GLU A 3 -26.06 18.71 8.64
CA GLU A 3 -25.73 17.36 8.20
C GLU A 3 -25.14 17.45 6.78
N SER A 4 -23.86 17.80 6.68
CA SER A 4 -23.13 17.78 5.41
C SER A 4 -22.75 16.34 5.08
N THR A 5 -23.43 15.75 4.10
CA THR A 5 -23.15 14.41 3.56
C THR A 5 -22.06 14.39 2.49
N THR A 6 -21.64 15.57 2.01
CA THR A 6 -20.56 15.70 1.04
C THR A 6 -19.20 15.68 1.74
N ALA A 7 -18.32 14.79 1.31
CA ALA A 7 -16.95 14.72 1.82
C ALA A 7 -16.19 16.02 1.48
N PRO A 8 -15.44 16.61 2.44
CA PRO A 8 -14.71 17.86 2.22
C PRO A 8 -13.42 17.68 1.39
N PHE A 9 -12.95 16.44 1.19
CA PHE A 9 -11.74 16.12 0.43
C PHE A 9 -12.05 15.17 -0.72
N SER A 10 -11.16 15.12 -1.72
CA SER A 10 -11.32 14.20 -2.84
C SER A 10 -11.01 12.76 -2.44
N ASP A 11 -11.70 11.81 -3.07
CA ASP A 11 -11.48 10.38 -2.87
C ASP A 11 -10.02 9.99 -3.12
N LYS A 12 -9.37 10.60 -4.12
CA LYS A 12 -7.94 10.38 -4.41
C LYS A 12 -7.05 10.77 -3.23
N LEU A 13 -7.28 11.93 -2.62
CA LEU A 13 -6.48 12.40 -1.47
C LEU A 13 -6.74 11.53 -0.24
N MET A 14 -8.01 11.16 -0.01
CA MET A 14 -8.38 10.28 1.10
C MET A 14 -7.76 8.89 0.95
N MET A 15 -7.84 8.28 -0.24
CA MET A 15 -7.23 6.98 -0.53
C MET A 15 -5.71 7.01 -0.41
N PHE A 16 -5.06 8.08 -0.88
CA PHE A 16 -3.62 8.26 -0.70
C PHE A 16 -3.23 8.29 0.79
N GLN A 17 -3.96 9.05 1.60
CA GLN A 17 -3.69 9.15 3.04
C GLN A 17 -3.89 7.80 3.77
N VAL A 18 -4.96 7.07 3.44
CA VAL A 18 -5.22 5.74 4.02
C VAL A 18 -4.13 4.74 3.62
N SER A 19 -3.73 4.75 2.35
CA SER A 19 -2.67 3.87 1.85
C SER A 19 -1.32 4.16 2.52
N LEU A 20 -0.99 5.44 2.70
CA LEU A 20 0.21 5.88 3.40
C LEU A 20 0.21 5.45 4.87
N LEU A 21 -0.90 5.66 5.59
CA LEU A 21 -1.04 5.22 6.97
C LEU A 21 -0.96 3.69 7.11
N THR A 22 -1.54 2.95 6.16
CA THR A 22 -1.48 1.49 6.12
C THR A 22 -0.03 1.01 5.96
N GLY A 23 0.74 1.61 5.05
CA GLY A 23 2.16 1.31 4.89
C GLY A 23 3.00 1.59 6.14
N ILE A 24 2.74 2.71 6.83
CA ILE A 24 3.39 3.04 8.11
C ILE A 24 3.06 1.98 9.18
N SER A 25 1.79 1.60 9.32
CA SER A 25 1.35 0.57 10.26
C SER A 25 2.01 -0.78 10.02
N LEU A 26 2.14 -1.21 8.75
CA LEU A 26 2.85 -2.43 8.39
C LEU A 26 4.31 -2.41 8.87
N GLY A 27 4.99 -1.27 8.72
CA GLY A 27 6.35 -1.08 9.23
C GLY A 27 6.42 -1.26 10.75
N TYR A 28 5.49 -0.65 11.50
CA TYR A 28 5.42 -0.81 12.94
C TYR A 28 5.15 -2.25 13.38
N TYR A 29 4.25 -2.97 12.69
CA TYR A 29 3.99 -4.38 12.99
C TYR A 29 5.20 -5.26 12.70
N GLY A 30 5.96 -4.97 11.65
CA GLY A 30 7.24 -5.65 11.37
C GLY A 30 8.27 -5.46 12.48
N VAL A 31 8.43 -4.22 12.97
CA VAL A 31 9.32 -3.92 14.12
C VAL A 31 8.82 -4.60 15.40
N ALA A 32 7.52 -4.57 15.65
CA ALA A 32 6.92 -5.23 16.82
C ALA A 32 7.18 -6.75 16.80
N LEU A 33 7.10 -7.39 15.64
CA LEU A 33 7.43 -8.80 15.49
C LEU A 33 8.89 -9.13 15.80
N GLY A 34 9.83 -8.27 15.39
CA GLY A 34 11.25 -8.45 15.68
C GLY A 34 11.64 -8.20 17.14
N THR A 35 10.82 -7.46 17.90
CA THR A 35 11.13 -7.05 19.28
C THR A 35 10.38 -7.84 20.33
N VAL A 36 9.29 -8.52 19.97
CA VAL A 36 8.46 -9.26 20.93
C VAL A 36 9.10 -10.61 21.29
N SER A 37 9.33 -10.84 22.59
CA SER A 37 9.83 -12.13 23.12
C SER A 37 8.72 -13.15 23.39
N ARG A 38 7.48 -12.69 23.42
CA ARG A 38 6.28 -13.46 23.76
C ARG A 38 5.62 -14.06 22.52
N ARG A 39 5.65 -15.40 22.41
CA ARG A 39 5.10 -16.15 21.26
C ARG A 39 3.63 -15.88 20.97
N ASP A 40 2.80 -15.75 22.01
CA ASP A 40 1.37 -15.45 21.87
C ASP A 40 1.13 -14.08 21.22
N LEU A 41 1.98 -13.12 21.55
CA LEU A 41 1.93 -11.77 21.00
C LEU A 41 2.54 -11.73 19.58
N SER A 42 3.62 -12.47 19.31
CA SER A 42 4.15 -12.65 17.95
C SER A 42 3.09 -13.20 17.00
N ALA A 43 2.32 -14.21 17.41
CA ALA A 43 1.27 -14.79 16.59
C ALA A 43 0.16 -13.77 16.25
N LYS A 44 -0.20 -12.91 17.22
CA LYS A 44 -1.19 -11.83 17.00
C LYS A 44 -0.66 -10.77 16.03
N PHE A 45 0.58 -10.33 16.19
CA PHE A 45 1.17 -9.36 15.26
C PHE A 45 1.34 -9.93 13.86
N MET A 46 1.69 -11.22 13.71
CA MET A 46 1.74 -11.87 12.40
C MET A 46 0.38 -11.88 11.73
N ARG A 47 -0.67 -12.24 12.47
CA ARG A 47 -2.04 -12.23 11.95
C ARG A 47 -2.47 -10.84 11.49
N ILE A 48 -2.30 -9.83 12.33
CA ILE A 48 -2.69 -8.44 11.99
C ILE A 48 -1.85 -7.92 10.82
N LEU A 49 -0.56 -8.27 10.75
CA LEU A 49 0.30 -7.92 9.62
C LEU A 49 -0.25 -8.50 8.31
N THR A 50 -0.62 -9.79 8.29
CA THR A 50 -1.19 -10.44 7.10
C THR A 50 -2.53 -9.84 6.70
N GLU A 51 -3.44 -9.60 7.66
CA GLU A 51 -4.72 -8.94 7.39
C GLU A 51 -4.52 -7.52 6.83
N THR A 52 -3.54 -6.78 7.35
CA THR A 52 -3.21 -5.42 6.88
C THR A 52 -2.56 -5.44 5.50
N LEU A 53 -1.78 -6.47 5.15
CA LEU A 53 -1.22 -6.65 3.81
C LEU A 53 -2.31 -6.86 2.76
N GLN A 54 -3.30 -7.70 3.07
CA GLN A 54 -4.47 -7.90 2.20
C GLN A 54 -5.25 -6.59 2.02
N TYR A 55 -5.46 -5.85 3.12
CA TYR A 55 -6.09 -4.53 3.07
C TYR A 55 -5.30 -3.52 2.22
N ALA A 56 -3.96 -3.55 2.30
CA ALA A 56 -3.10 -2.70 1.47
C ALA A 56 -3.16 -3.08 -0.02
N GLU A 57 -3.27 -4.37 -0.33
CA GLU A 57 -3.48 -4.87 -1.70
C GLU A 57 -4.81 -4.40 -2.28
N ASP A 58 -5.90 -4.50 -1.50
CA ASP A 58 -7.21 -3.97 -1.91
C ASP A 58 -7.16 -2.46 -2.19
N GLY A 59 -6.50 -1.70 -1.30
CA GLY A 59 -6.27 -0.27 -1.50
C GLY A 59 -5.44 0.04 -2.76
N ALA A 60 -4.42 -0.76 -3.04
CA ALA A 60 -3.61 -0.64 -4.24
C ALA A 60 -4.42 -0.93 -5.51
N ASN A 61 -5.26 -1.96 -5.51
CA ASN A 61 -6.13 -2.30 -6.63
C ASN A 61 -7.10 -1.15 -6.95
N ILE A 62 -7.73 -0.54 -5.93
CA ILE A 62 -8.58 0.65 -6.11
C ILE A 62 -7.77 1.80 -6.74
N LEU A 63 -6.57 2.07 -6.24
CA LEU A 63 -5.72 3.12 -6.81
C LEU A 63 -5.33 2.85 -8.27
N ILE A 64 -5.12 1.58 -8.64
CA ILE A 64 -4.82 1.18 -10.03
C ILE A 64 -6.06 1.35 -10.92
N ASP A 65 -7.22 0.85 -10.48
CA ASP A 65 -8.48 0.93 -11.23
C ASP A 65 -8.87 2.38 -11.53
N HIS A 66 -8.59 3.29 -10.60
CA HIS A 66 -8.83 4.72 -10.76
C HIS A 66 -7.68 5.49 -11.45
N ASN A 67 -6.61 4.83 -11.89
CA ASN A 67 -5.40 5.44 -12.44
C ASN A 67 -4.76 6.49 -11.50
N TRP A 68 -4.83 6.24 -10.20
CA TRP A 68 -4.25 7.08 -9.15
C TRP A 68 -2.87 6.58 -8.69
N MET A 69 -2.53 5.32 -8.97
CA MET A 69 -1.20 4.77 -8.70
C MET A 69 -0.26 5.01 -9.89
N GLU A 70 0.77 5.84 -9.68
CA GLU A 70 1.78 6.10 -10.70
C GLU A 70 2.78 4.94 -10.79
N LYS A 71 3.18 4.59 -12.01
CA LYS A 71 4.29 3.66 -12.23
C LYS A 71 5.60 4.38 -11.84
N PRO A 72 6.39 3.86 -10.90
CA PRO A 72 7.68 4.45 -10.58
C PRO A 72 8.58 4.45 -11.82
N PRO A 73 9.47 5.44 -11.99
CA PRO A 73 10.39 5.48 -13.13
C PRO A 73 11.27 4.24 -13.11
N SER A 74 11.02 3.31 -14.03
CA SER A 74 11.89 2.16 -14.27
C SER A 74 13.05 2.60 -15.16
N SER A 75 14.28 2.22 -14.79
CA SER A 75 15.41 2.32 -15.73
C SER A 75 15.05 1.57 -17.01
N ILE A 76 15.39 2.13 -18.16
CA ILE A 76 15.08 1.56 -19.47
C ILE A 76 15.64 0.14 -19.50
N ASP A 77 14.78 -0.85 -19.70
CA ASP A 77 15.22 -2.23 -19.79
C ASP A 77 16.13 -2.38 -21.02
N HIS A 78 17.43 -2.59 -20.77
CA HIS A 78 18.43 -2.74 -21.82
C HIS A 78 18.08 -3.92 -22.75
N ILE A 79 17.30 -4.90 -22.26
CA ILE A 79 16.83 -6.05 -23.01
C ILE A 79 15.75 -5.65 -24.02
N ASP A 80 14.83 -4.77 -23.64
CA ASP A 80 13.80 -4.26 -24.56
C ASP A 80 14.39 -3.36 -25.64
N MET A 81 15.44 -2.59 -25.32
CA MET A 81 16.19 -1.82 -26.31
C MET A 81 16.97 -2.71 -27.29
N ALA A 82 17.57 -3.81 -26.82
CA ALA A 82 18.29 -4.75 -27.67
C ALA A 82 17.37 -5.53 -28.63
N LYS A 83 16.12 -5.81 -28.24
CA LYS A 83 15.10 -6.40 -29.12
C LYS A 83 14.57 -5.42 -30.16
N LYS A 84 14.41 -4.14 -29.80
CA LYS A 84 13.95 -3.08 -30.73
C LYS A 84 14.94 -2.80 -31.86
N ASN A 85 16.23 -3.06 -31.64
CA ASN A 85 17.31 -2.79 -32.61
C ASN A 85 17.62 -3.96 -33.57
N LYS A 86 16.78 -5.01 -33.56
CA LYS A 86 16.90 -6.20 -34.45
C LYS A 86 15.87 -6.23 -35.59
N ASN A 87 15.11 -5.15 -35.78
CA ASN A 87 14.23 -4.90 -36.93
C ASN A 87 14.70 -3.64 -37.67
#